data_AF-A0A968MF23-F1
#
_entry.id   AF-A0A968MF23-F1
#
_cell.length_a   1.000
_cell.length_b   1.000
_cell.length_c   1.000
_cell.angle_alpha   90.00
_cell.angle_beta   90.00
_cell.angle_gamma   90.00
#
_symmetry.space_group_name_H-M   'P 1'
#
loop_
_entity.id
_entity.type
_entity.pdbx_description
1 polymer ?
#
loop_
_entity_poly.entity_id
_entity_poly.type
_entity_poly.pdbx_seq_one_letter_code
_entity_poly.pdbx_strand_id
1 'polypeptide(L)'
;MRSNVHVFITRQPLPSGANKYHMEVIGQEAWAGEKISFDFLSDPQATNLQQDELIIKKIAIGLAPFIAKTTLAEDMELTIHQEDNPASPPTPTLNFWNNFIYDLGFNMSFNGDANQSNLRLGSTIELNNVSPEWRTRINSSFNYQEKNISTSDKKIVAIQRDQFTSFGVVKSIDDHFSAGLFKSYYTNTFTNIDFSFWFAPAVEYNIFPYDDVPIREFTIAYRLGYMKRDYAEETVYGVLEEQLYRQMIDIDFRMRRPWGNVLQVFWL
;
A
#
# COMPACT_ATOMS: atom_id res chain seq x y z
N MET A 1 -11.45 -26.23 24.01
CA MET A 1 -10.39 -26.98 23.32
C MET A 1 -9.24 -26.00 23.05
N ARG A 2 -8.01 -26.32 23.48
CA ARG A 2 -6.82 -25.56 23.08
C ARG A 2 -6.29 -26.13 21.78
N SER A 3 -5.76 -25.28 20.90
CA SER A 3 -5.19 -25.71 19.62
C SER A 3 -3.73 -26.10 19.81
N ASN A 4 -3.32 -27.25 19.27
CA ASN A 4 -1.91 -27.69 19.29
C ASN A 4 -1.08 -27.06 18.16
N VAL A 5 -1.73 -26.40 17.20
CA VAL A 5 -1.07 -25.73 16.07
C VAL A 5 -1.73 -24.39 15.81
N HIS A 6 -0.95 -23.41 15.41
CA HIS A 6 -1.42 -22.14 14.90
C HIS A 6 -0.90 -21.91 13.48
N VAL A 7 -1.79 -21.56 12.55
CA VAL A 7 -1.42 -21.23 11.17
C VAL A 7 -1.52 -19.72 10.99
N PHE A 8 -0.41 -19.08 10.65
CA PHE A 8 -0.29 -17.66 10.39
C PHE A 8 0.04 -17.43 8.92
N ILE A 9 -0.74 -16.60 8.23
CA ILE A 9 -0.58 -16.34 6.79
C ILE A 9 -0.57 -14.84 6.57
N THR A 10 0.41 -14.36 5.82
CA THR A 10 0.45 -12.97 5.33
C THR A 10 0.36 -12.96 3.81
N ARG A 11 -0.26 -11.90 3.28
CA ARG A 11 -0.43 -11.68 1.84
C ARG A 11 0.25 -10.40 1.42
N GLN A 12 1.05 -10.47 0.36
CA GLN A 12 1.67 -9.33 -0.31
C GLN A 12 1.30 -9.35 -1.81
N PRO A 13 0.50 -8.38 -2.29
CA PRO A 13 0.23 -8.25 -3.73
C PRO A 13 1.51 -7.98 -4.52
N LEU A 14 1.63 -8.58 -5.70
CA LEU A 14 2.75 -8.39 -6.63
C LEU A 14 2.28 -7.61 -7.88
N PRO A 15 3.20 -6.87 -8.55
CA PRO A 15 2.90 -6.19 -9.81
C PRO A 15 2.37 -7.07 -10.93
N SER A 16 2.73 -8.35 -10.93
CA SER A 16 2.24 -9.32 -11.92
C SER A 16 0.74 -9.62 -11.80
N GLY A 17 0.06 -9.08 -10.78
CA GLY A 17 -1.31 -9.45 -10.41
C GLY A 17 -1.38 -10.68 -9.49
N ALA A 18 -0.28 -11.41 -9.32
CA ALA A 18 -0.18 -12.49 -8.34
C ALA A 18 -0.13 -11.95 -6.90
N ASN A 19 -0.40 -12.82 -5.94
CA ASN A 19 -0.13 -12.57 -4.53
C ASN A 19 1.01 -13.48 -4.06
N LYS A 20 2.01 -12.90 -3.38
CA LYS A 20 2.97 -13.66 -2.58
C LYS A 20 2.38 -13.90 -1.19
N TYR A 21 2.28 -15.16 -0.80
CA TYR A 21 1.88 -15.57 0.53
C TYR A 21 3.09 -16.07 1.30
N HIS A 22 3.20 -15.65 2.56
CA HIS A 22 4.11 -16.25 3.53
C HIS A 22 3.28 -16.96 4.58
N MET A 23 3.48 -18.27 4.75
CA MET A 23 2.76 -19.09 5.71
C MET A 23 3.71 -19.62 6.78
N GLU A 24 3.30 -19.52 8.04
CA GLU A 24 3.93 -20.14 9.19
C GLU A 24 2.95 -21.08 9.89
N VAL A 25 3.36 -22.32 10.11
CA VAL A 25 2.64 -23.29 10.93
C VAL A 25 3.45 -23.49 12.21
N ILE A 26 2.90 -23.05 13.33
CA ILE A 26 3.58 -22.93 14.62
C ILE A 26 2.97 -23.93 15.58
N GLY A 27 3.79 -24.85 16.10
CA GLY A 27 3.37 -25.79 17.13
C GLY A 27 3.15 -25.11 18.48
N GLN A 28 2.14 -25.58 19.21
CA GLN A 28 1.79 -25.15 20.56
C GLN A 28 1.75 -26.35 21.51
N GLU A 29 1.77 -26.07 22.81
CA GLU A 29 1.69 -27.09 23.88
C GLU A 29 2.75 -28.19 23.67
N ALA A 30 2.32 -29.41 23.32
CA ALA A 30 3.21 -30.56 23.09
C ALA A 30 4.18 -30.37 21.90
N TRP A 31 3.90 -29.41 21.01
CA TRP A 31 4.73 -29.11 19.83
C TRP A 31 5.37 -27.71 19.94
N ALA A 32 5.44 -27.14 21.15
CA ALA A 32 6.06 -25.85 21.36
C ALA A 32 7.53 -25.86 20.90
N GLY A 33 7.89 -24.87 20.07
CA GLY A 33 9.23 -24.74 19.47
C GLY A 33 9.34 -25.31 18.05
N GLU A 34 8.36 -26.08 17.59
CA GLU A 34 8.30 -26.53 16.20
C GLU A 34 7.66 -25.47 15.31
N LYS A 35 8.26 -25.22 14.15
CA LYS A 35 7.77 -24.25 13.17
C LYS A 35 8.11 -24.68 11.77
N ILE A 36 7.14 -24.54 10.87
CA ILE A 36 7.32 -24.67 9.42
C ILE A 36 6.99 -23.32 8.81
N SER A 37 7.85 -22.79 7.94
CA SER A 37 7.55 -21.60 7.16
C SER A 37 7.90 -21.79 5.69
N PHE A 38 7.03 -21.31 4.80
CA PHE A 38 7.31 -21.32 3.36
C PHE A 38 6.52 -20.25 2.63
N ASP A 39 7.06 -19.84 1.48
CA ASP A 39 6.43 -18.90 0.56
C ASP A 39 5.74 -19.63 -0.59
N PHE A 40 4.66 -19.05 -1.11
CA PHE A 40 4.04 -19.47 -2.37
C PHE A 40 3.36 -18.31 -3.09
N LEU A 41 3.17 -18.45 -4.40
CA LEU A 41 2.52 -17.45 -5.25
C LEU A 41 1.13 -17.94 -5.68
N SER A 42 0.16 -17.03 -5.77
CA SER A 42 -1.06 -17.30 -6.53
C SER A 42 -0.85 -17.09 -8.02
N ASP A 43 -1.68 -17.72 -8.83
CA ASP A 43 -1.85 -17.35 -10.23
C ASP A 43 -2.48 -15.94 -10.31
N PRO A 44 -1.92 -15.00 -11.09
CA PRO A 44 -2.52 -13.69 -11.34
C PRO A 44 -3.95 -13.73 -11.88
N GLN A 45 -4.33 -14.79 -12.59
CA GLN A 45 -5.64 -14.96 -13.22
C GLN A 45 -6.58 -15.83 -12.39
N ALA A 46 -6.15 -16.29 -11.21
CA ALA A 46 -6.99 -17.10 -10.34
C ALA A 46 -8.17 -16.29 -9.78
N THR A 47 -9.36 -16.85 -9.91
CA THR A 47 -10.56 -16.41 -9.19
C THR A 47 -10.37 -16.51 -7.67
N ASN A 48 -11.18 -15.80 -6.89
CA ASN A 48 -11.14 -15.88 -5.42
C ASN A 48 -11.28 -17.34 -4.93
N LEU A 49 -12.15 -18.14 -5.56
CA LEU A 49 -12.31 -19.56 -5.22
C LEU A 49 -11.02 -20.36 -5.42
N GLN A 50 -10.36 -20.17 -6.57
CA GLN A 50 -9.08 -20.84 -6.86
C GLN A 50 -7.96 -20.40 -5.92
N GLN A 51 -7.99 -19.14 -5.46
CA GLN A 51 -7.07 -18.65 -4.44
C GLN A 51 -7.32 -19.31 -3.08
N ASP A 52 -8.58 -19.45 -2.67
CA ASP A 52 -8.95 -20.11 -1.42
C ASP A 52 -8.57 -21.60 -1.45
N GLU A 53 -8.83 -22.30 -2.55
CA GLU A 53 -8.41 -23.69 -2.76
C GLU A 53 -6.89 -23.88 -2.66
N LEU A 54 -6.12 -22.96 -3.28
CA LEU A 54 -4.66 -22.96 -3.18
C LEU A 54 -4.20 -22.77 -1.72
N ILE A 55 -4.79 -21.83 -0.99
CA ILE A 55 -4.45 -21.58 0.42
C ILE A 55 -4.76 -22.81 1.26
N ILE A 56 -5.95 -23.42 1.11
CA ILE A 56 -6.35 -24.64 1.84
C ILE A 56 -5.35 -25.77 1.56
N LYS A 57 -4.97 -25.98 0.29
CA LYS A 57 -3.97 -26.99 -0.09
C LYS A 57 -2.63 -26.74 0.60
N LYS A 58 -2.19 -25.49 0.67
CA LYS A 58 -0.93 -25.10 1.33
C LYS A 58 -1.01 -25.26 2.85
N ILE A 59 -2.16 -24.97 3.47
CA ILE A 59 -2.39 -25.25 4.90
C ILE A 59 -2.27 -26.75 5.15
N ALA A 60 -2.91 -27.60 4.34
CA ALA A 60 -2.84 -29.04 4.50
C ALA A 60 -1.40 -29.56 4.41
N ILE A 61 -0.61 -29.07 3.45
CA ILE A 61 0.82 -29.39 3.32
C ILE A 61 1.60 -28.94 4.55
N GLY A 62 1.37 -27.72 5.05
CA GLY A 62 2.05 -27.19 6.24
C GLY A 62 1.70 -27.93 7.54
N LEU A 63 0.48 -28.48 7.63
CA LEU A 63 0.04 -29.29 8.76
C LEU A 63 0.55 -30.74 8.71
N ALA A 64 0.91 -31.26 7.54
CA ALA A 64 1.28 -32.66 7.37
C ALA A 64 2.37 -33.15 8.35
N PRO A 65 3.46 -32.39 8.63
CA PRO A 65 4.48 -32.86 9.58
C PRO A 65 4.02 -32.91 11.04
N PHE A 66 2.99 -32.14 11.40
CA PHE A 66 2.36 -32.20 12.73
C PHE A 66 1.40 -33.38 12.83
N ILE A 67 0.60 -33.63 11.79
CA ILE A 67 -0.34 -34.77 11.76
C ILE A 67 0.45 -36.09 11.73
N ALA A 68 1.58 -36.14 11.03
CA ALA A 68 2.48 -37.29 10.98
C ALA A 68 3.00 -37.76 12.35
N LYS A 69 2.92 -36.92 13.39
CA LYS A 69 3.31 -37.23 14.77
C LYS A 69 2.15 -37.72 15.65
N THR A 70 0.97 -37.91 15.05
CA THR A 70 -0.26 -38.33 15.74
C THR A 70 -0.75 -39.64 15.19
N THR A 71 -1.69 -40.28 15.90
CA THR A 71 -2.37 -41.49 15.41
C THR A 71 -3.17 -41.24 14.13
N LEU A 72 -3.52 -39.99 13.82
CA LEU A 72 -4.19 -39.61 12.57
C LEU A 72 -3.31 -39.83 11.34
N ALA A 73 -1.99 -39.98 11.52
CA ALA A 73 -1.08 -40.29 10.42
C ALA A 73 -1.45 -41.61 9.70
N GLU A 74 -2.06 -42.56 10.42
CA GLU A 74 -2.49 -43.85 9.84
C GLU A 74 -3.65 -43.68 8.85
N ASP A 75 -4.45 -42.62 9.00
CA ASP A 75 -5.59 -42.31 8.12
C ASP A 75 -5.22 -41.32 7.00
N MET A 76 -3.97 -40.87 6.93
CA MET A 76 -3.53 -39.90 5.93
C MET A 76 -3.13 -40.58 4.62
N GLU A 77 -3.72 -40.13 3.52
CA GLU A 77 -3.27 -40.45 2.16
C GLU A 77 -2.63 -39.21 1.52
N LEU A 78 -1.40 -39.34 1.02
CA LEU A 78 -0.69 -38.29 0.30
C LEU A 78 -0.59 -38.67 -1.18
N THR A 79 -1.40 -38.02 -2.01
CA THR A 79 -1.38 -38.23 -3.46
C THR A 79 -0.68 -37.05 -4.15
N ILE A 80 0.41 -37.35 -4.86
CA ILE A 80 1.15 -36.38 -5.66
C ILE A 80 0.74 -36.56 -7.12
N HIS A 81 -0.07 -35.62 -7.62
CA HIS A 81 -0.36 -35.53 -9.05
C HIS A 81 0.75 -34.69 -9.71
N GLN A 82 1.62 -35.36 -10.45
CA GLN A 82 2.62 -34.71 -11.28
C GLN A 82 2.02 -34.54 -12.69
N GLU A 83 1.89 -33.30 -13.15
CA GLU A 83 1.64 -33.06 -14.58
C GLU A 83 2.93 -33.32 -15.35
N ASP A 84 2.85 -34.05 -16.46
CA ASP A 84 4.00 -34.46 -17.29
C ASP A 84 4.72 -33.27 -17.95
N ASN A 85 4.19 -32.06 -17.83
CA ASN A 85 4.81 -30.85 -18.34
C ASN A 85 4.34 -29.63 -17.54
N PRO A 86 4.88 -29.38 -16.32
CA PRO A 86 4.51 -28.19 -15.58
C PRO A 86 4.92 -26.99 -16.43
N ALA A 87 3.97 -26.15 -16.82
CA ALA A 87 4.29 -24.84 -17.34
C ALA A 87 5.19 -24.18 -16.29
N SER A 88 6.46 -23.96 -16.63
CA SER A 88 7.35 -23.24 -15.73
C SER A 88 6.66 -21.93 -15.39
N PRO A 89 6.46 -21.61 -14.10
CA PRO A 89 5.84 -20.33 -13.75
C PRO A 89 6.63 -19.26 -14.49
N PRO A 90 5.97 -18.37 -15.25
CA PRO A 90 6.67 -17.41 -16.09
C PRO A 90 7.67 -16.70 -15.19
N THR A 91 8.96 -16.85 -15.47
CA THR A 91 9.99 -16.13 -14.74
C THR A 91 9.67 -14.65 -14.94
N PRO A 92 9.23 -13.91 -13.91
CA PRO A 92 8.88 -12.52 -14.10
C PRO A 92 10.16 -11.82 -14.56
N THR A 93 10.19 -11.37 -15.81
CA THR A 93 11.28 -10.52 -16.28
C THR A 93 11.12 -9.21 -15.51
N LEU A 94 11.93 -9.05 -14.47
CA LEU A 94 11.97 -7.85 -13.65
C LEU A 94 12.54 -6.69 -14.46
N ASN A 95 11.70 -6.10 -15.30
CA ASN A 95 11.97 -4.81 -15.91
C ASN A 95 11.20 -3.74 -15.14
N PHE A 96 11.90 -2.69 -14.72
CA PHE A 96 11.33 -1.53 -14.04
C PHE A 96 10.09 -0.99 -14.77
N TRP A 97 10.09 -0.99 -16.10
CA TRP A 97 8.98 -0.44 -16.90
C TRP A 97 7.74 -1.34 -16.97
N ASN A 98 7.86 -2.63 -16.64
CA ASN A 98 6.78 -3.62 -16.82
C ASN A 98 5.99 -3.92 -15.52
N ASN A 99 6.33 -3.27 -14.41
CA ASN A 99 5.80 -3.58 -13.07
C ASN A 99 4.89 -2.47 -12.49
N PHE A 100 4.31 -1.63 -13.35
CA PHE A 100 3.38 -0.60 -12.91
C PHE A 100 1.95 -1.17 -12.78
N ILE A 101 1.44 -1.17 -11.55
CA ILE A 101 0.00 -1.30 -11.26
C ILE A 101 -0.60 0.10 -11.36
N TYR A 102 -1.67 0.24 -12.13
CA TYR A 102 -2.38 1.49 -12.32
C TYR A 102 -3.84 1.38 -11.86
N ASP A 103 -4.32 2.40 -11.15
CA ASP A 103 -5.73 2.59 -10.80
C ASP A 103 -6.18 3.97 -11.29
N LEU A 104 -7.28 4.01 -12.04
CA LEU A 104 -7.85 5.22 -12.62
C LEU A 104 -9.31 5.33 -12.18
N GLY A 105 -9.62 6.35 -11.40
CA GLY A 105 -10.96 6.69 -10.98
C GLY A 105 -11.44 7.96 -11.66
N PHE A 106 -12.69 7.97 -12.10
CA PHE A 106 -13.39 9.17 -12.55
C PHE A 106 -14.83 9.13 -12.06
N ASN A 107 -15.30 10.24 -11.50
CA ASN A 107 -16.66 10.41 -11.03
C ASN A 107 -17.19 11.77 -11.49
N MET A 108 -18.44 11.80 -11.95
CA MET A 108 -19.15 13.01 -12.33
C MET A 108 -20.58 12.94 -11.82
N SER A 109 -21.01 13.97 -11.11
CA SER A 109 -22.40 14.11 -10.66
C SER A 109 -22.91 15.51 -10.96
N PHE A 110 -24.14 15.60 -11.43
CA PHE A 110 -24.83 16.87 -11.68
C PHE A 110 -26.23 16.81 -11.10
N ASN A 111 -26.58 17.78 -10.27
CA ASN A 111 -27.92 17.95 -9.72
C ASN A 111 -28.36 19.39 -9.92
N GLY A 112 -29.62 19.63 -10.29
CA GLY A 112 -30.14 20.99 -10.40
C GLY A 112 -31.65 21.10 -10.50
N ASP A 113 -32.16 22.22 -10.01
CA ASP A 113 -33.55 22.66 -10.03
C ASP A 113 -33.62 24.08 -10.64
N ALA A 114 -34.82 24.67 -10.73
CA ALA A 114 -35.06 25.97 -11.36
C ALA A 114 -34.13 27.11 -10.90
N ASN A 115 -33.69 27.09 -9.64
CA ASN A 115 -32.89 28.16 -9.04
C ASN A 115 -31.46 27.75 -8.64
N GLN A 116 -31.07 26.48 -8.79
CA GLN A 116 -29.75 26.01 -8.34
C GLN A 116 -29.24 24.87 -9.20
N SER A 117 -27.94 24.86 -9.52
CA SER A 117 -27.27 23.67 -10.05
C SER A 117 -25.95 23.41 -9.34
N ASN A 118 -25.54 22.15 -9.29
CA ASN A 118 -24.31 21.70 -8.65
C ASN A 118 -23.67 20.60 -9.51
N LEU A 119 -22.52 20.92 -10.11
CA LEU A 119 -21.65 20.00 -10.82
C LEU A 119 -20.50 19.59 -9.90
N ARG A 120 -20.23 18.29 -9.80
CA ARG A 120 -19.03 17.75 -9.15
C ARG A 120 -18.30 16.83 -10.11
N LEU A 121 -17.01 17.02 -10.24
CA LEU A 121 -16.08 16.15 -10.96
C LEU A 121 -15.00 15.70 -9.99
N GLY A 122 -14.64 14.43 -10.05
CA GLY A 122 -13.55 13.85 -9.30
C GLY A 122 -12.76 12.93 -10.20
N SER A 123 -11.43 12.96 -10.10
CA SER A 123 -10.57 11.94 -10.70
C SER A 123 -9.44 11.56 -9.76
N THR A 124 -9.03 10.30 -9.86
CA THR A 124 -7.89 9.73 -9.15
C THR A 124 -7.03 8.94 -10.14
N ILE A 125 -5.72 9.08 -10.03
CA ILE A 125 -4.73 8.35 -10.80
C ILE A 125 -3.71 7.86 -9.79
N GLU A 126 -3.55 6.55 -9.68
CA GLU A 126 -2.54 5.92 -8.85
C GLU A 126 -1.68 5.01 -9.73
N LEU A 127 -0.36 5.22 -9.71
CA LEU A 127 0.62 4.41 -10.43
C LEU A 127 1.65 3.91 -9.41
N ASN A 128 1.70 2.60 -9.20
CA ASN A 128 2.62 1.96 -8.28
C ASN A 128 3.54 1.01 -9.03
N ASN A 129 4.84 1.13 -8.83
CA ASN A 129 5.82 0.16 -9.30
C ASN A 129 6.59 -0.42 -8.11
N VAL A 130 6.63 -1.74 -8.02
CA VAL A 130 7.39 -2.46 -7.00
C VAL A 130 8.33 -3.44 -7.68
N SER A 131 9.62 -3.14 -7.65
CA SER A 131 10.70 -4.06 -7.95
C SER A 131 11.46 -4.38 -6.66
N PRO A 132 12.37 -5.37 -6.64
CA PRO A 132 13.13 -5.73 -5.44
C PRO A 132 13.91 -4.56 -4.86
N GLU A 133 14.54 -3.75 -5.73
CA GLU A 133 15.35 -2.62 -5.30
C GLU A 133 14.59 -1.29 -5.33
N TRP A 134 13.65 -1.11 -6.25
CA TRP A 134 12.97 0.19 -6.44
C TRP A 134 11.48 0.10 -6.19
N ARG A 135 10.97 1.07 -5.42
CA ARG A 135 9.55 1.31 -5.24
C ARG A 135 9.23 2.72 -5.72
N THR A 136 8.33 2.85 -6.68
CA THR A 136 7.86 4.15 -7.18
C THR A 136 6.35 4.27 -6.97
N ARG A 137 5.90 5.42 -6.50
CA ARG A 137 4.48 5.74 -6.33
C ARG A 137 4.17 7.10 -6.91
N ILE A 138 3.12 7.18 -7.70
CA ILE A 138 2.58 8.43 -8.23
C ILE A 138 1.09 8.44 -7.91
N ASN A 139 0.64 9.45 -7.17
CA ASN A 139 -0.78 9.62 -6.85
C ASN A 139 -1.20 11.01 -7.29
N SER A 140 -2.25 11.10 -8.10
CA SER A 140 -2.85 12.36 -8.50
C SER A 140 -4.35 12.31 -8.24
N SER A 141 -4.89 13.37 -7.63
CA SER A 141 -6.32 13.56 -7.47
C SER A 141 -6.71 14.95 -7.93
N PHE A 142 -7.88 15.05 -8.56
CA PHE A 142 -8.47 16.30 -8.96
C PHE A 142 -9.94 16.31 -8.55
N ASN A 143 -10.36 17.35 -7.85
CA ASN A 143 -11.73 17.57 -7.45
C ASN A 143 -12.16 18.95 -7.92
N TYR A 144 -13.31 19.00 -8.59
CA TYR A 144 -13.95 20.22 -9.05
C TYR A 144 -15.38 20.22 -8.56
N GLN A 145 -15.80 21.33 -7.95
CA GLN A 145 -17.21 21.56 -7.65
C GLN A 145 -17.59 22.96 -8.11
N GLU A 146 -18.67 23.05 -8.87
CA GLU A 146 -19.28 24.31 -9.27
C GLU A 146 -20.74 24.32 -8.81
N LYS A 147 -21.08 25.34 -8.01
CA LYS A 147 -22.44 25.58 -7.55
C LYS A 147 -22.92 26.91 -8.12
N ASN A 148 -23.97 26.84 -8.93
CA ASN A 148 -24.68 28.01 -9.44
C ASN A 148 -25.97 28.21 -8.65
N ILE A 149 -26.23 29.44 -8.20
CA ILE A 149 -27.47 29.82 -7.51
C ILE A 149 -28.03 31.05 -8.21
N SER A 150 -29.26 30.94 -8.71
CA SER A 150 -30.02 32.03 -9.30
C SER A 150 -31.03 32.55 -8.29
N THR A 151 -30.91 33.82 -7.92
CA THR A 151 -31.91 34.58 -7.14
C THR A 151 -32.63 35.54 -8.08
N SER A 152 -33.77 36.12 -7.67
CA SER A 152 -34.53 37.08 -8.46
C SER A 152 -33.68 38.21 -9.06
N ASP A 153 -32.62 38.62 -8.35
CA ASP A 153 -31.85 39.81 -8.69
C ASP A 153 -30.40 39.50 -9.11
N LYS A 154 -29.89 38.30 -8.79
CA LYS A 154 -28.46 37.97 -8.93
C LYS A 154 -28.21 36.49 -9.21
N LYS A 155 -27.14 36.21 -9.95
CA LYS A 155 -26.56 34.87 -10.11
C LYS A 155 -25.26 34.78 -9.32
N ILE A 156 -25.17 33.79 -8.44
CA ILE A 156 -23.97 33.48 -7.64
C ILE A 156 -23.33 32.22 -8.22
N VAL A 157 -22.03 32.27 -8.46
CA VAL A 157 -21.23 31.13 -8.94
C VAL A 157 -20.13 30.88 -7.92
N ALA A 158 -20.17 29.72 -7.27
CA ALA A 158 -19.13 29.28 -6.34
C ALA A 158 -18.37 28.11 -6.96
N ILE A 159 -17.07 28.29 -7.17
CA ILE A 159 -16.18 27.28 -7.76
C ILE A 159 -15.17 26.87 -6.70
N GLN A 160 -15.09 25.58 -6.44
CA GLN A 160 -14.05 24.97 -5.62
C GLN A 160 -13.23 24.03 -6.49
N ARG A 161 -11.91 24.17 -6.44
CA ARG A 161 -10.96 23.30 -7.13
C ARG A 161 -9.89 22.87 -6.16
N ASP A 162 -9.60 21.58 -6.19
CA ASP A 162 -8.56 20.94 -5.40
C ASP A 162 -7.82 19.99 -6.31
N GLN A 163 -6.50 20.11 -6.37
CA GLN A 163 -5.66 19.18 -7.10
C GLN A 163 -4.45 18.86 -6.26
N PHE A 164 -4.14 17.58 -6.18
CA PHE A 164 -2.98 17.07 -5.51
C PHE A 164 -2.27 16.09 -6.42
N THR A 165 -0.95 16.20 -6.53
CA THR A 165 -0.12 15.21 -7.21
C THR A 165 1.10 14.95 -6.36
N SER A 166 1.38 13.69 -6.05
CA SER A 166 2.59 13.27 -5.34
C SER A 166 3.37 12.26 -6.15
N PHE A 167 4.68 12.31 -6.00
CA PHE A 167 5.65 11.39 -6.56
C PHE A 167 6.60 10.97 -5.45
N GLY A 168 6.81 9.67 -5.31
CA GLY A 168 7.78 9.10 -4.39
C GLY A 168 8.56 8.00 -5.08
N VAL A 169 9.88 8.02 -4.92
CA VAL A 169 10.75 6.92 -5.33
C VAL A 169 11.64 6.53 -4.17
N VAL A 170 11.75 5.23 -3.90
CA VAL A 170 12.59 4.66 -2.85
C VAL A 170 13.45 3.57 -3.45
N LYS A 171 14.73 3.58 -3.11
CA LYS A 171 15.69 2.55 -3.47
C LYS A 171 16.22 1.86 -2.20
N SER A 172 16.12 0.53 -2.15
CA SER A 172 16.85 -0.27 -1.17
C SER A 172 18.35 -0.25 -1.51
N ILE A 173 19.18 0.12 -0.54
CA ILE A 173 20.64 0.16 -0.68
C ILE A 173 21.23 -1.18 -0.25
N ASP A 174 20.70 -1.73 0.84
CA ASP A 174 20.99 -3.06 1.37
C ASP A 174 19.74 -3.62 2.07
N ASP A 175 19.91 -4.67 2.88
CA ASP A 175 18.81 -5.34 3.58
C ASP A 175 18.14 -4.48 4.67
N HIS A 176 18.76 -3.37 5.07
CA HIS A 176 18.33 -2.51 6.17
C HIS A 176 18.17 -1.04 5.79
N PHE A 177 18.96 -0.53 4.85
CA PHE A 177 18.96 0.87 4.44
C PHE A 177 18.20 1.09 3.14
N SER A 178 17.47 2.19 3.10
CA SER A 178 16.91 2.73 1.86
C SER A 178 17.06 4.24 1.78
N ALA A 179 17.09 4.76 0.56
CA ALA A 179 17.05 6.18 0.27
C ALA A 179 15.84 6.50 -0.60
N GLY A 180 15.20 7.63 -0.31
CA GLY A 180 13.97 8.05 -0.97
C GLY A 180 14.00 9.50 -1.39
N LEU A 181 13.16 9.82 -2.38
CA LEU A 181 12.91 11.17 -2.84
C LEU A 181 11.41 11.35 -3.04
N PHE A 182 10.85 12.32 -2.32
CA PHE A 182 9.43 12.60 -2.30
C PHE A 182 9.17 14.02 -2.80
N LYS A 183 8.07 14.17 -3.53
CA LYS A 183 7.67 15.42 -4.14
C LYS A 183 6.16 15.51 -4.17
N SER A 184 5.59 16.68 -3.89
CA SER A 184 4.17 16.90 -4.11
C SER A 184 3.88 18.31 -4.62
N TYR A 185 2.79 18.37 -5.37
CA TYR A 185 2.17 19.56 -5.91
C TYR A 185 0.74 19.61 -5.40
N TYR A 186 0.31 20.80 -5.01
CA TYR A 186 -1.00 21.00 -4.44
C TYR A 186 -1.54 22.39 -4.79
N THR A 187 -2.81 22.47 -5.18
CA THR A 187 -3.55 23.71 -5.36
C THR A 187 -4.94 23.53 -4.77
N ASN A 188 -5.44 24.57 -4.10
CA ASN A 188 -6.73 24.50 -3.43
C ASN A 188 -7.32 25.91 -3.24
N THR A 189 -8.45 26.15 -3.91
CA THR A 189 -9.13 27.44 -3.87
C THR A 189 -9.82 27.72 -2.53
N PHE A 190 -10.12 26.69 -1.73
CA PHE A 190 -10.77 26.84 -0.43
C PHE A 190 -9.78 27.26 0.67
N THR A 191 -8.53 26.79 0.61
CA THR A 191 -7.47 27.14 1.58
C THR A 191 -6.55 28.27 1.09
N ASN A 192 -6.97 29.02 0.05
CA ASN A 192 -6.24 30.14 -0.52
C ASN A 192 -4.85 29.76 -1.09
N ILE A 193 -4.63 28.50 -1.46
CA ILE A 193 -3.35 28.04 -2.01
C ILE A 193 -3.47 28.00 -3.54
N ASP A 194 -2.87 28.96 -4.22
CA ASP A 194 -2.82 28.96 -5.68
C ASP A 194 -1.86 27.87 -6.18
N PHE A 195 -0.70 27.77 -5.53
CA PHE A 195 0.29 26.75 -5.81
C PHE A 195 1.09 26.38 -4.56
N SER A 196 1.30 25.09 -4.33
CA SER A 196 2.19 24.57 -3.30
C SER A 196 3.06 23.48 -3.86
N PHE A 197 4.35 23.59 -3.57
CA PHE A 197 5.38 22.64 -3.93
C PHE A 197 6.03 22.10 -2.66
N TRP A 198 6.20 20.78 -2.56
CA TRP A 198 7.00 20.16 -1.51
C TRP A 198 7.99 19.17 -2.12
N PHE A 199 9.18 19.14 -1.55
CA PHE A 199 10.27 18.27 -1.95
C PHE A 199 11.00 17.78 -0.71
N ALA A 200 11.23 16.48 -0.60
CA ALA A 200 11.92 15.89 0.55
C ALA A 200 12.74 14.66 0.14
N PRO A 201 14.08 14.75 0.09
CA PRO A 201 14.93 13.57 0.21
C PRO A 201 14.78 12.94 1.59
N ALA A 202 15.00 11.62 1.63
CA ALA A 202 14.88 10.82 2.83
C ALA A 202 15.93 9.70 2.85
N VAL A 203 16.28 9.28 4.06
CA VAL A 203 16.98 8.02 4.33
C VAL A 203 16.18 7.28 5.38
N GLU A 204 16.11 5.96 5.26
CA GLU A 204 15.44 5.08 6.21
C GLU A 204 16.37 3.94 6.58
N TYR A 205 16.32 3.55 7.86
CA TYR A 205 16.96 2.36 8.39
C TYR A 205 15.91 1.47 9.05
N ASN A 206 15.86 0.21 8.65
CA ASN A 206 15.06 -0.82 9.27
C ASN A 206 15.94 -1.72 10.14
N ILE A 207 15.55 -1.94 11.40
CA ILE A 207 16.28 -2.83 12.31
C ILE A 207 16.19 -4.28 11.83
N PHE A 208 15.06 -4.67 11.22
CA PHE A 208 14.88 -6.00 10.64
C PHE A 208 15.22 -5.99 9.15
N PRO A 209 15.83 -7.05 8.61
CA PRO A 209 16.06 -7.19 7.17
C PRO A 209 14.75 -7.05 6.39
N TYR A 210 14.79 -6.50 5.18
CA TYR A 210 13.58 -6.28 4.39
C TYR A 210 12.78 -7.56 4.07
N ASP A 211 13.42 -8.73 4.11
CA ASP A 211 12.75 -10.04 3.98
C ASP A 211 11.80 -10.35 5.15
N ASP A 212 12.03 -9.78 6.33
CA ASP A 212 11.22 -10.00 7.53
C ASP A 212 10.01 -9.04 7.64
N VAL A 213 9.96 -7.99 6.79
CA VAL A 213 8.93 -6.94 6.77
C VAL A 213 7.49 -7.46 6.76
N PRO A 214 7.13 -8.56 6.05
CA PRO A 214 5.77 -9.07 6.08
C PRO A 214 5.26 -9.42 7.49
N ILE A 215 6.17 -9.68 8.42
CA ILE A 215 5.89 -10.15 9.79
C ILE A 215 6.31 -9.10 10.83
N ARG A 216 7.42 -8.41 10.61
CA ARG A 216 7.94 -7.38 11.53
C ARG A 216 8.78 -6.34 10.80
N GLU A 217 8.61 -5.09 11.19
CA GLU A 217 9.46 -3.98 10.78
C GLU A 217 9.61 -3.02 11.95
N PHE A 218 10.80 -2.42 12.06
CA PHE A 218 11.05 -1.28 12.93
C PHE A 218 11.89 -0.32 12.10
N THR A 219 11.26 0.72 11.58
CA THR A 219 11.93 1.69 10.72
C THR A 219 12.13 3.01 11.43
N ILE A 220 13.27 3.64 11.13
CA ILE A 220 13.57 5.02 11.49
C ILE A 220 13.88 5.73 10.18
N ALA A 221 13.01 6.64 9.77
CA ALA A 221 13.21 7.46 8.59
C ALA A 221 13.51 8.91 8.99
N TYR A 222 14.45 9.52 8.30
CA TYR A 222 14.73 10.95 8.41
C TYR A 222 14.48 11.63 7.07
N ARG A 223 13.70 12.71 7.08
CA ARG A 223 13.34 13.48 5.87
C ARG A 223 13.70 14.94 6.04
N LEU A 224 14.29 15.52 5.00
CA LEU A 224 14.59 16.95 4.92
C LEU A 224 13.66 17.59 3.88
N GLY A 225 12.57 18.18 4.35
CA GLY A 225 11.56 18.82 3.51
C GLY A 225 11.84 20.30 3.21
N TYR A 226 11.64 20.68 1.97
CA TYR A 226 11.50 22.05 1.50
C TYR A 226 10.09 22.24 0.93
N MET A 227 9.45 23.35 1.27
CA MET A 227 8.12 23.70 0.79
C MET A 227 8.12 25.13 0.28
N LYS A 228 7.50 25.37 -0.88
CA LYS A 228 7.15 26.70 -1.38
C LYS A 228 5.64 26.79 -1.55
N ARG A 229 5.04 27.90 -1.15
CA ARG A 229 3.61 28.18 -1.32
C ARG A 229 3.41 29.57 -1.89
N ASP A 230 2.58 29.65 -2.91
CA ASP A 230 2.05 30.89 -3.47
C ASP A 230 0.54 30.93 -3.17
N TYR A 231 0.07 32.06 -2.63
CA TYR A 231 -1.31 32.25 -2.19
C TYR A 231 -2.07 33.11 -3.21
N ALA A 232 -3.36 32.80 -3.42
CA ALA A 232 -4.19 33.55 -4.37
C ALA A 232 -4.51 34.97 -3.85
N GLU A 233 -4.68 35.10 -2.54
CA GLU A 233 -4.88 36.34 -1.81
C GLU A 233 -3.89 36.45 -0.64
N GLU A 234 -3.69 37.67 -0.15
CA GLU A 234 -2.78 37.93 0.97
C GLU A 234 -3.23 37.19 2.24
N THR A 235 -2.31 36.49 2.89
CA THR A 235 -2.61 35.77 4.14
C THR A 235 -2.84 36.74 5.30
N VAL A 236 -3.33 36.22 6.43
CA VAL A 236 -3.45 37.00 7.68
C VAL A 236 -2.11 37.55 8.20
N TYR A 237 -0.99 37.05 7.70
CA TYR A 237 0.36 37.52 8.03
C TYR A 237 0.94 38.52 7.01
N GLY A 238 0.16 38.90 5.99
CA GLY A 238 0.57 39.89 5.00
C GLY A 238 1.49 39.35 3.91
N VAL A 239 1.49 38.04 3.67
CA VAL A 239 2.37 37.40 2.69
C VAL A 239 1.59 36.70 1.58
N LEU A 240 2.13 36.77 0.36
CA LEU A 240 1.63 36.09 -0.85
C LEU A 240 2.48 34.89 -1.26
N GLU A 241 3.72 34.80 -0.76
CA GLU A 241 4.64 33.68 -0.98
C GLU A 241 5.31 33.29 0.34
N GLU A 242 5.46 31.99 0.57
CA GLU A 242 6.22 31.45 1.71
C GLU A 242 7.15 30.32 1.26
N GLN A 243 8.34 30.27 1.89
CA GLN A 243 9.30 29.19 1.75
C GLN A 243 9.61 28.63 3.14
N LEU A 244 9.42 27.33 3.31
CA LEU A 244 9.52 26.65 4.61
C LEU A 244 10.45 25.44 4.49
N TYR A 245 11.23 25.20 5.55
CA TYR A 245 12.06 24.03 5.70
C TYR A 245 11.58 23.22 6.89
N ARG A 246 11.51 21.90 6.73
CA ARG A 246 11.03 20.98 7.77
C ARG A 246 11.97 19.79 7.86
N GLN A 247 12.43 19.49 9.06
CA GLN A 247 13.06 18.21 9.38
C GLN A 247 12.00 17.31 10.00
N MET A 248 12.03 16.02 9.70
CA MET A 248 11.05 15.05 10.17
C MET A 248 11.75 13.75 10.49
N ILE A 249 11.43 13.17 11.65
CA ILE A 249 11.84 11.83 12.03
C ILE A 249 10.57 10.98 12.18
N ASP A 250 10.51 9.92 11.38
CA ASP A 250 9.42 8.96 11.38
C ASP A 250 9.92 7.68 12.04
N ILE A 251 9.22 7.20 13.06
CA ILE A 251 9.53 5.92 13.71
C ILE A 251 8.29 5.05 13.61
N ASP A 252 8.41 3.97 12.85
CA ASP A 252 7.33 3.00 12.66
C ASP A 252 7.73 1.66 13.27
N PHE A 253 6.85 1.12 14.11
CA PHE A 253 6.94 -0.26 14.57
C PHE A 253 5.69 -1.02 14.16
N ARG A 254 5.90 -2.10 13.41
CA ARG A 254 4.83 -3.02 13.04
C ARG A 254 5.28 -4.44 13.35
N MET A 255 4.42 -5.15 14.07
CA MET A 255 4.62 -6.56 14.34
C MET A 255 3.29 -7.29 14.14
N ARG A 256 3.30 -8.28 13.26
CA ARG A 256 2.18 -9.18 13.02
C ARG A 256 2.46 -10.48 13.75
N ARG A 257 1.56 -10.85 14.65
CA ARG A 257 1.66 -12.09 15.42
C ARG A 257 0.37 -12.89 15.25
N PRO A 258 0.45 -14.21 15.50
CA PRO A 258 -0.72 -15.09 15.48
C PRO A 258 -1.90 -14.65 16.38
N TRP A 259 -1.65 -13.84 17.41
CA TRP A 259 -2.67 -13.34 18.34
C TRP A 259 -3.10 -11.88 18.06
N GLY A 260 -2.60 -11.24 17.00
CA GLY A 260 -3.00 -9.88 16.63
C GLY A 260 -1.92 -9.07 15.91
N ASN A 261 -2.30 -7.89 15.45
CA ASN A 261 -1.40 -6.91 14.85
C ASN A 261 -1.17 -5.76 15.82
N VAL A 262 0.08 -5.38 16.03
CA VAL A 262 0.44 -4.11 16.68
C VAL A 262 0.99 -3.19 15.60
N LEU A 263 0.35 -2.02 15.45
CA LEU A 263 0.79 -0.95 14.57
C LEU A 263 0.90 0.31 15.41
N GLN A 264 2.10 0.86 15.51
CA GLN A 264 2.36 2.11 16.21
C GLN A 264 3.24 2.99 15.33
N VAL A 265 2.79 4.22 15.10
CA VAL A 265 3.41 5.21 14.22
C VAL A 265 3.67 6.46 15.04
N PHE A 266 4.90 6.98 15.02
CA PHE A 266 5.26 8.24 15.65
C PHE A 266 5.80 9.22 14.61
N TRP A 267 5.37 10.48 14.72
CA TRP A 267 5.83 11.61 13.92
C TRP A 267 6.44 12.65 14.86
N LEU A 268 7.69 13.05 14.65
CA LEU A 268 8.37 14.14 15.38
C LEU A 268 8.79 15.24 14.40
#